data_AF-A0A1E5CAZ0-F1
#
_entry.id   AF-A0A1E5CAZ0-F1
#
_cell.length_a   1.000
_cell.length_b   1.000
_cell.length_c   1.000
_cell.angle_alpha   90.00
_cell.angle_beta   90.00
_cell.angle_gamma   90.00
#
_symmetry.space_group_name_H-M   'P 1'
#
loop_
_entity.id
_entity.type
_entity.pdbx_description
1 polymer ?
#
loop_
_entity_poly.entity_id
_entity_poly.type
_entity_poly.pdbx_seq_one_letter_code
_entity_poly.pdbx_strand_id
1 'polypeptide(L)'
;MVIILLGVVSVTALPKFFDMKSNARTASLKAVKGTMRTAVDFTYSKSAIKGNHNLTAGSDVYVEINGNPVSIKFGTPLANYDGDKGSWDDLIHLDYEVFSTKIVSGHFVVFLKGSAVPISLNDECIVLYKQANKIENPPKIKVNGC
;
A
#
# COMPACT_ATOMS: atom_id res chain seq x y z
N MET A 1 65.58 3.43 8.77
CA MET A 1 64.19 3.21 9.20
C MET A 1 63.29 3.83 8.14
N VAL A 2 62.82 3.01 7.20
CA VAL A 2 61.96 3.45 6.10
C VAL A 2 60.53 3.38 6.62
N ILE A 3 59.87 4.52 6.72
CA ILE A 3 58.46 4.62 7.12
C ILE A 3 57.64 4.44 5.85
N ILE A 4 56.87 3.37 5.81
CA ILE A 4 55.87 3.13 4.78
C ILE A 4 54.70 4.04 5.12
N LEU A 5 54.50 5.11 4.36
CA LEU A 5 53.21 5.79 4.33
C LEU A 5 52.23 4.86 3.62
N LEU A 6 51.44 4.13 4.41
CA LEU A 6 50.18 3.59 3.93
C LEU A 6 49.26 4.79 3.70
N GLY A 7 49.41 5.43 2.54
CA GLY A 7 48.35 6.17 1.89
C GLY A 7 47.27 5.17 1.54
N VAL A 8 46.53 4.74 2.56
CA VAL A 8 45.27 4.05 2.37
C VAL A 8 44.49 5.02 1.49
N VAL A 9 44.32 4.64 0.23
CA VAL A 9 43.22 5.16 -0.56
C VAL A 9 42.04 4.81 0.31
N SER A 10 41.53 5.79 1.06
CA SER A 10 40.25 5.69 1.75
C SER A 10 39.25 5.49 0.63
N VAL A 11 39.13 4.24 0.18
CA VAL A 11 38.12 3.79 -0.76
C VAL A 11 36.84 4.00 0.00
N THR A 12 36.29 5.19 -0.23
CA THR A 12 34.88 5.51 -0.36
C THR A 12 34.04 4.25 -0.29
N ALA A 13 33.59 3.89 0.91
CA ALA A 13 32.53 2.92 1.12
C ALA A 13 31.19 3.55 0.69
N LEU A 14 31.08 3.95 -0.59
CA LEU A 14 29.88 4.56 -1.16
C LEU A 14 29.62 3.96 -2.55
N PRO A 15 29.24 2.68 -2.59
CA PRO A 15 28.14 2.32 -3.50
C PRO A 15 27.01 1.56 -2.78
N LYS A 16 27.34 0.65 -1.86
CA LYS A 16 26.37 -0.30 -1.30
C LYS A 16 25.37 0.30 -0.30
N PHE A 17 25.73 1.36 0.43
CA PHE A 17 24.83 1.96 1.43
C PHE A 17 23.67 2.76 0.82
N PHE A 18 23.86 3.32 -0.37
CA PHE A 18 22.78 4.04 -1.07
C PHE A 18 21.73 3.04 -1.56
N ASP A 19 22.17 1.96 -2.21
CA ASP A 19 21.31 0.87 -2.66
C ASP A 19 20.61 0.17 -1.48
N MET A 20 21.28 -0.02 -0.33
CA MET A 20 20.65 -0.60 0.85
C MET A 20 19.49 0.25 1.40
N LYS A 21 19.60 1.58 1.35
CA LYS A 21 18.51 2.46 1.79
C LYS A 21 17.31 2.39 0.83
N SER A 22 17.54 2.39 -0.49
CA SER A 22 16.44 2.24 -1.46
C SER A 22 15.78 0.88 -1.38
N ASN A 23 16.57 -0.18 -1.29
CA ASN A 23 16.07 -1.55 -1.12
C ASN A 23 15.29 -1.73 0.19
N ALA A 24 15.73 -1.11 1.30
CA ALA A 24 15.00 -1.13 2.56
C ALA A 24 13.64 -0.43 2.44
N ARG A 25 13.57 0.74 1.78
CA ARG A 25 12.31 1.45 1.52
C ARG A 25 11.36 0.61 0.67
N THR A 26 11.87 0.02 -0.42
CA THR A 26 11.10 -0.87 -1.28
C THR A 26 10.65 -2.13 -0.53
N ALA A 27 11.44 -2.66 0.40
CA ALA A 27 11.04 -3.76 1.28
C ALA A 27 9.90 -3.38 2.22
N SER A 28 9.95 -2.19 2.84
CA SER A 28 8.86 -1.67 3.69
C SER A 28 7.57 -1.49 2.90
N LEU A 29 7.64 -0.97 1.66
CA LEU A 29 6.49 -0.86 0.77
C LEU A 29 5.94 -2.24 0.36
N LYS A 30 6.81 -3.24 0.16
CA LYS A 30 6.38 -4.63 -0.06
C LYS A 30 5.67 -5.22 1.17
N ALA A 31 6.10 -4.88 2.38
CA ALA A 31 5.42 -5.28 3.61
C ALA A 31 4.01 -4.69 3.66
N VAL A 32 3.86 -3.38 3.37
CA VAL A 32 2.54 -2.73 3.26
C VAL A 32 1.67 -3.42 2.23
N LYS A 33 2.20 -3.74 1.04
CA LYS A 33 1.46 -4.52 0.02
C LYS A 33 0.94 -5.86 0.59
N GLY A 34 1.73 -6.55 1.41
CA GLY A 34 1.33 -7.80 2.05
C GLY A 34 0.15 -7.60 3.00
N THR A 35 0.21 -6.58 3.84
CA THR A 35 -0.89 -6.22 4.75
C THR A 35 -2.16 -5.86 3.97
N MET A 36 -2.05 -5.06 2.90
CA MET A 36 -3.17 -4.72 2.02
C MET A 36 -3.78 -5.95 1.35
N ARG A 37 -2.96 -6.89 0.87
CA ARG A 37 -3.43 -8.15 0.28
C ARG A 37 -4.26 -8.94 1.29
N THR A 38 -3.75 -9.04 2.52
CA THR A 38 -4.42 -9.73 3.63
C THR A 38 -5.77 -9.08 3.96
N ALA A 39 -5.82 -7.75 4.04
CA ALA A 39 -7.05 -7.02 4.33
C ALA A 39 -8.11 -7.19 3.22
N VAL A 40 -7.69 -7.20 1.95
CA VAL A 40 -8.57 -7.46 0.81
C VAL A 40 -9.14 -8.88 0.87
N ASP A 41 -8.29 -9.88 1.09
CA ASP A 41 -8.73 -11.29 1.16
C ASP A 41 -9.65 -11.52 2.37
N PHE A 42 -9.39 -10.85 3.50
CA PHE A 42 -10.25 -10.87 4.68
C PHE A 42 -11.63 -10.24 4.40
N THR A 43 -11.65 -9.06 3.77
CA THR A 43 -12.89 -8.37 3.37
C THR A 43 -13.70 -9.22 2.40
N TYR A 44 -13.03 -9.84 1.42
CA TYR A 44 -13.67 -10.73 0.46
C TYR A 44 -14.26 -11.97 1.12
N SER A 45 -13.56 -12.57 2.08
CA SER A 45 -14.07 -13.71 2.84
C SER A 45 -15.34 -13.37 3.61
N LYS A 46 -15.36 -12.21 4.28
CA LYS A 46 -16.55 -11.68 4.97
C LYS A 46 -17.71 -11.42 4.00
N SER A 47 -17.40 -10.85 2.83
CA SER A 47 -18.40 -10.54 1.80
C SER A 47 -18.98 -11.79 1.16
N ALA A 48 -18.16 -12.82 0.94
CA ALA A 48 -18.59 -14.11 0.43
C ALA A 48 -19.58 -14.76 1.39
N ILE A 49 -19.29 -14.75 2.71
CA ILE A 49 -20.20 -15.26 3.75
C ILE A 49 -21.51 -14.46 3.80
N LYS A 50 -21.45 -13.13 3.68
CA LYS A 50 -22.64 -12.27 3.63
C LYS A 50 -23.43 -12.40 2.32
N GLY A 51 -22.84 -12.97 1.28
CA GLY A 51 -23.49 -13.16 -0.02
C GLY A 51 -23.49 -11.92 -0.93
N ASN A 52 -22.71 -10.88 -0.62
CA ASN A 52 -22.68 -9.63 -1.41
C ASN A 52 -21.39 -9.45 -2.24
N HIS A 53 -20.58 -10.51 -2.38
CA HIS A 53 -19.29 -10.49 -3.06
C HIS A 53 -19.37 -10.25 -4.58
N ASN A 54 -20.54 -10.41 -5.18
CA ASN A 54 -20.78 -10.21 -6.60
C ASN A 54 -21.44 -8.85 -6.92
N LEU A 55 -21.76 -8.06 -5.90
CA LEU A 55 -22.49 -6.80 -6.06
C LEU A 55 -21.55 -5.62 -6.33
N THR A 56 -22.04 -4.65 -7.10
CA THR A 56 -21.40 -3.34 -7.22
C THR A 56 -21.55 -2.54 -5.93
N ALA A 57 -20.77 -1.47 -5.76
CA ALA A 57 -20.89 -0.57 -4.61
C ALA A 57 -22.30 0.06 -4.54
N GLY A 58 -22.80 0.25 -3.33
CA GLY A 58 -24.09 0.86 -3.02
C GLY A 58 -24.32 0.92 -1.51
N SER A 59 -25.34 1.67 -1.08
CA SER A 59 -25.57 2.00 0.35
C SER A 59 -25.68 0.79 1.29
N ASP A 60 -26.20 -0.33 0.78
CA ASP A 60 -26.39 -1.60 1.52
C ASP A 60 -25.32 -2.66 1.21
N VAL A 61 -24.33 -2.33 0.38
CA VAL A 61 -23.24 -3.23 -0.03
C VAL A 61 -22.02 -2.96 0.84
N TYR A 62 -22.03 -3.52 2.04
CA TYR A 62 -20.96 -3.41 3.03
C TYR A 62 -20.75 -4.72 3.81
N VAL A 63 -19.60 -4.84 4.48
CA VAL A 63 -19.31 -5.87 5.49
C VAL A 63 -18.97 -5.23 6.83
N GLU A 64 -19.03 -5.98 7.91
CA GLU A 64 -18.59 -5.51 9.23
C GLU A 64 -17.18 -6.02 9.55
N ILE A 65 -16.28 -5.06 9.79
CA ILE A 65 -14.89 -5.29 10.16
C ILE A 65 -14.67 -4.55 11.48
N ASN A 66 -14.31 -5.28 12.53
CA ASN A 66 -14.13 -4.74 13.88
C ASN A 66 -15.33 -3.93 14.43
N GLY A 67 -16.55 -4.30 14.02
CA GLY A 67 -17.78 -3.60 14.40
C GLY A 67 -18.09 -2.35 13.57
N ASN A 68 -17.22 -1.97 12.63
CA ASN A 68 -17.43 -0.85 11.73
C ASN A 68 -17.94 -1.35 10.37
N PRO A 69 -18.97 -0.70 9.78
CA PRO A 69 -19.39 -1.02 8.43
C PRO A 69 -18.37 -0.49 7.43
N VAL A 70 -17.95 -1.37 6.52
CA VAL A 70 -17.02 -1.06 5.44
C VAL A 70 -17.72 -1.33 4.12
N SER A 71 -17.99 -0.27 3.35
CA SER A 71 -18.51 -0.36 1.97
C SER A 71 -17.55 -1.16 1.11
N ILE A 72 -18.10 -1.95 0.20
CA ILE A 72 -17.32 -2.82 -0.69
C ILE A 72 -17.82 -2.74 -2.12
N LYS A 73 -16.98 -3.20 -3.05
CA LYS A 73 -17.33 -3.42 -4.45
C LYS A 73 -16.76 -4.76 -4.89
N PHE A 74 -17.63 -5.62 -5.44
CA PHE A 74 -17.28 -6.99 -5.83
C PHE A 74 -16.53 -7.74 -4.74
N GLY A 75 -17.01 -7.61 -3.50
CA GLY A 75 -16.43 -8.28 -2.33
C GLY A 75 -15.16 -7.64 -1.78
N THR A 76 -14.64 -6.56 -2.39
CA THR A 76 -13.36 -5.98 -2.00
C THR A 76 -13.49 -4.55 -1.49
N PRO A 77 -12.54 -4.05 -0.68
CA PRO A 77 -12.53 -2.68 -0.20
C PRO A 77 -12.66 -1.64 -1.31
N LEU A 78 -13.29 -0.51 -1.00
CA LEU A 78 -13.23 0.64 -1.90
C LEU A 78 -11.81 1.24 -1.88
N ALA A 79 -11.37 1.81 -3.00
CA ALA A 79 -10.13 2.58 -2.99
C ALA A 79 -10.31 3.91 -2.27
N ASN A 80 -11.46 4.55 -2.46
CA ASN A 80 -11.82 5.80 -1.79
C ASN A 80 -13.16 5.60 -1.07
N TYR A 81 -13.22 6.05 0.18
CA TYR A 81 -14.42 5.98 1.03
C TYR A 81 -15.13 7.34 1.14
N ASP A 82 -14.79 8.32 0.30
CA ASP A 82 -15.42 9.63 0.30
C ASP A 82 -16.95 9.52 0.08
N GLY A 83 -17.71 9.77 1.14
CA GLY A 83 -19.17 9.61 1.17
C GLY A 83 -19.68 8.18 1.42
N ASP A 84 -18.79 7.22 1.60
CA ASP A 84 -19.07 5.80 1.84
C ASP A 84 -18.74 5.38 3.30
N LYS A 85 -19.13 4.17 3.68
CA LYS A 85 -18.87 3.63 5.02
C LYS A 85 -17.46 3.04 5.09
N GLY A 86 -16.71 3.38 6.15
CA GLY A 86 -15.42 2.77 6.47
C GLY A 86 -14.19 3.60 6.07
N SER A 87 -13.02 3.11 6.44
CA SER A 87 -11.71 3.68 6.09
C SER A 87 -10.71 2.56 5.83
N TRP A 88 -9.59 2.90 5.19
CA TRP A 88 -8.43 1.99 5.15
C TRP A 88 -7.82 1.75 6.55
N ASP A 89 -8.03 2.66 7.50
CA ASP A 89 -7.60 2.46 8.89
C ASP A 89 -8.33 1.31 9.60
N ASP A 90 -9.56 1.00 9.18
CA ASP A 90 -10.31 -0.15 9.69
C ASP A 90 -9.75 -1.49 9.15
N LEU A 91 -9.02 -1.42 8.03
CA LEU A 91 -8.55 -2.56 7.24
C LEU A 91 -7.09 -2.90 7.49
N ILE A 92 -6.24 -1.88 7.59
CA ILE A 92 -4.79 -2.01 7.76
C ILE A 92 -4.31 -1.05 8.83
N HIS A 93 -3.40 -1.54 9.69
CA HIS A 93 -2.70 -0.67 10.63
C HIS A 93 -1.42 -0.16 9.98
N LEU A 94 -1.42 1.12 9.59
CA LEU A 94 -0.24 1.80 9.07
C LEU A 94 0.43 2.61 10.18
N ASP A 95 1.75 2.53 10.22
CA ASP A 95 2.56 3.43 11.03
C ASP A 95 2.63 4.80 10.32
N TYR A 96 1.84 5.76 10.80
CA TYR A 96 1.76 7.11 10.25
C TYR A 96 2.96 8.02 10.60
N GLU A 97 3.93 7.52 11.38
CA GLU A 97 5.23 8.16 11.51
C GLU A 97 6.13 7.83 10.31
N VAL A 98 5.91 6.67 9.68
CA VAL A 98 6.72 6.18 8.55
C VAL A 98 6.00 6.35 7.21
N PHE A 99 4.67 6.17 7.17
CA PHE A 99 3.87 6.16 5.95
C PHE A 99 2.86 7.31 5.90
N SER A 100 2.41 7.59 4.69
CA SER A 100 1.34 8.55 4.39
C SER A 100 0.48 8.00 3.26
N THR A 101 -0.79 8.41 3.22
CA THR A 101 -1.77 7.90 2.25
C THR A 101 -2.35 9.05 1.42
N LYS A 102 -2.77 8.74 0.20
CA LYS A 102 -3.44 9.70 -0.69
C LYS A 102 -4.31 8.97 -1.71
N ILE A 103 -5.41 9.60 -2.11
CA ILE A 103 -6.16 9.17 -3.28
C ILE A 103 -5.58 9.84 -4.53
N VAL A 104 -5.13 9.05 -5.50
CA VAL A 104 -4.62 9.52 -6.80
C VAL A 104 -5.46 8.87 -7.89
N SER A 105 -6.17 9.69 -8.68
CA SER A 105 -7.05 9.21 -9.76
C SER A 105 -8.07 8.15 -9.30
N GLY A 106 -8.61 8.29 -8.09
CA GLY A 106 -9.58 7.34 -7.52
C GLY A 106 -8.96 6.04 -6.96
N HIS A 107 -7.64 5.96 -6.86
CA HIS A 107 -6.92 4.82 -6.29
C HIS A 107 -6.28 5.17 -4.95
N PHE A 108 -6.27 4.22 -4.02
CA PHE A 108 -5.59 4.39 -2.74
C PHE A 108 -4.09 4.17 -2.92
N VAL A 109 -3.30 5.13 -2.46
CA VAL A 109 -1.84 5.12 -2.57
C VAL A 109 -1.23 5.31 -1.19
N VAL A 110 -0.24 4.48 -0.86
CA VAL A 110 0.60 4.58 0.33
C VAL A 110 2.02 4.91 -0.10
N PHE A 111 2.65 5.87 0.56
CA PHE A 111 4.02 6.31 0.29
C PHE A 111 4.74 6.62 1.61
N LEU A 112 6.05 6.79 1.57
CA LEU A 112 6.84 7.12 2.76
C LEU A 112 6.66 8.58 3.15
N LYS A 113 6.45 8.83 4.44
CA LYS A 113 6.36 10.18 5.00
C LYS A 113 7.66 10.94 4.74
N GLY A 114 7.53 12.21 4.35
CA GLY A 114 8.67 13.05 3.96
C GLY A 114 9.23 12.79 2.56
N SER A 115 8.66 11.86 1.79
CA SER A 115 8.95 11.72 0.35
C SER A 115 8.05 12.65 -0.49
N ALA A 116 8.38 12.80 -1.78
CA ALA A 116 7.54 13.55 -2.71
C ALA A 116 6.10 12.99 -2.69
N VAL A 117 5.12 13.90 -2.55
CA VAL A 117 3.71 13.50 -2.51
C VAL A 117 3.30 13.01 -3.89
N PRO A 118 2.78 11.77 -4.03
CA PRO A 118 2.43 11.23 -5.33
C PRO A 118 1.35 12.05 -6.04
N ILE A 119 1.56 12.28 -7.33
CA ILE A 119 0.63 12.92 -8.26
C ILE A 119 0.20 11.97 -9.38
N SER A 120 0.92 10.85 -9.56
CA SER A 120 0.64 9.82 -10.56
C SER A 120 0.77 8.41 -9.97
N LEU A 121 0.07 7.44 -10.57
CA LEU A 121 0.18 6.02 -10.23
C LEU A 121 1.51 5.38 -10.69
N ASN A 122 2.30 6.13 -11.47
CA ASN A 122 3.61 5.70 -11.95
C ASN A 122 4.76 6.27 -11.11
N ASP A 123 4.46 7.10 -10.11
CA ASP A 123 5.49 7.65 -9.23
C ASP A 123 6.23 6.53 -8.49
N GLU A 124 7.51 6.73 -8.24
CA GLU A 124 8.37 5.79 -7.52
C GLU A 124 8.08 5.83 -6.01
N CYS A 125 8.54 4.80 -5.28
CA CYS A 125 8.36 4.70 -3.83
C CYS A 125 6.90 4.69 -3.34
N ILE A 126 5.99 4.07 -4.10
CA ILE A 126 4.58 3.96 -3.72
C ILE A 126 4.07 2.51 -3.73
N VAL A 127 3.08 2.25 -2.89
CA VAL A 127 2.15 1.13 -3.02
C VAL A 127 0.81 1.68 -3.47
N LEU A 128 0.20 1.10 -4.49
CA LEU A 128 -1.10 1.51 -4.97
C LEU A 128 -2.08 0.34 -4.97
N TYR A 129 -3.32 0.62 -4.60
CA TYR A 129 -4.46 -0.28 -4.67
C TYR A 129 -5.42 0.19 -5.77
N LYS A 130 -5.54 -0.64 -6.80
CA LYS A 130 -6.58 -0.52 -7.82
C LYS A 130 -7.76 -1.38 -7.42
N GLN A 131 -8.87 -0.73 -7.10
CA GLN A 131 -10.13 -1.38 -6.77
C GLN A 131 -10.63 -2.29 -7.90
N ALA A 132 -11.39 -3.32 -7.54
CA ALA A 132 -12.05 -4.20 -8.48
C ALA A 132 -13.07 -3.44 -9.35
N ASN A 133 -13.02 -3.69 -10.66
CA ASN A 133 -13.98 -3.12 -11.62
C ASN A 133 -15.05 -4.13 -12.05
N LYS A 134 -14.79 -5.43 -11.87
CA LYS A 134 -15.69 -6.57 -12.12
C LYS A 134 -15.21 -7.75 -11.26
N ILE A 135 -16.04 -8.77 -11.07
CA ILE A 135 -15.71 -9.99 -10.30
C ILE A 135 -14.47 -10.70 -10.89
N GLU A 136 -14.40 -10.82 -12.20
CA GLU A 136 -13.30 -11.49 -12.92
C GLU A 136 -11.99 -10.68 -12.95
N ASN A 137 -12.03 -9.40 -12.56
CA ASN A 137 -10.86 -8.54 -12.47
C ASN A 137 -10.67 -8.10 -11.00
N PRO A 138 -10.06 -8.95 -10.16
CA PRO A 138 -9.84 -8.66 -8.75
C PRO A 138 -8.98 -7.41 -8.58
N PRO A 139 -8.99 -6.80 -7.38
CA PRO A 139 -8.20 -5.61 -7.15
C PRO A 139 -6.70 -5.91 -7.29
N LYS A 140 -5.96 -4.91 -7.77
CA LYS A 140 -4.52 -5.04 -8.02
C LYS A 140 -3.75 -4.17 -7.04
N ILE A 141 -2.86 -4.79 -6.27
CA ILE A 141 -1.92 -4.09 -5.39
C ILE A 141 -0.53 -4.14 -6.03
N LYS A 142 -0.01 -2.97 -6.41
CA LYS A 142 1.31 -2.83 -7.05
C LYS A 142 2.24 -2.00 -6.18
N VAL A 143 3.51 -2.38 -6.14
CA VAL A 143 4.59 -1.56 -5.57
C VAL A 143 5.37 -1.01 -6.74
N ASN A 144 5.58 0.31 -6.78
CA ASN A 144 6.60 0.93 -7.61
C ASN A 144 7.83 1.12 -6.72
N GLY A 145 8.98 0.61 -7.18
CA GLY A 145 10.21 0.64 -6.40
C GLY A 145 10.67 2.06 -6.09
N CYS A 146 11.34 2.19 -4.96
CA CYS A 146 12.52 3.03 -4.81
C CYS A 146 13.74 2.22 -5.34
#